data_AF-A0A139MWD7-F1
#
_entry.id   AF-A0A139MWD7-F1
#
_cell.length_a   1.000
_cell.length_b   1.000
_cell.length_c   1.000
_cell.angle_alpha   90.00
_cell.angle_beta   90.00
_cell.angle_gamma   90.00
#
_symmetry.space_group_name_H-M   'P 1'
#
loop_
_entity.id
_entity.type
_entity.pdbx_description
1 polymer ?
#
loop_
_entity_poly.entity_id
_entity_poly.type
_entity_poly.pdbx_seq_one_letter_code
_entity_poly.pdbx_strand_id
1 'polypeptide(L)' 'MTSRGYRISPEWLDKNYRGKTCPAYEDLNEEKVGAPIYREHDALYYEECLDNLREKGIDLE' A
#
# COMPACT_ATOMS: atom_id res chain seq x y z
N MET A 1 -0.35 -11.26 3.28
CA MET A 1 -1.84 -11.33 3.32
C MET A 1 -2.30 -12.45 4.24
N THR A 2 -1.89 -13.70 3.99
CA THR A 2 -2.23 -14.84 4.86
C THR A 2 -1.76 -14.68 6.30
N SER A 3 -0.56 -14.13 6.52
CA SER A 3 -0.01 -13.87 7.87
C SER A 3 -0.87 -12.92 8.72
N ARG A 4 -1.69 -12.08 8.07
CA ARG A 4 -2.64 -11.18 8.72
C ARG A 4 -4.06 -11.77 8.83
N GLY A 5 -4.24 -13.05 8.51
CA GLY A 5 -5.52 -13.75 8.60
C GLY A 5 -6.46 -13.61 7.40
N TYR A 6 -6.04 -12.93 6.32
CA TYR A 6 -6.87 -12.81 5.12
C TYR A 6 -6.99 -14.14 4.37
N ARG A 7 -8.23 -14.51 4.01
CA ARG A 7 -8.53 -15.63 3.12
C ARG A 7 -8.57 -15.13 1.68
N ILE A 8 -7.44 -15.28 0.98
CA ILE A 8 -7.30 -14.88 -0.42
C ILE A 8 -7.36 -16.10 -1.34
N SER A 9 -7.79 -15.89 -2.58
CA SER A 9 -7.64 -16.89 -3.62
C SER A 9 -6.20 -16.88 -4.14
N PRO A 10 -5.67 -18.00 -4.67
CA PRO A 10 -4.25 -18.12 -5.05
C PRO A 10 -3.76 -17.09 -6.07
N GLU A 11 -4.66 -16.60 -6.93
CA GLU A 11 -4.35 -15.63 -8.00
C GLU A 11 -3.82 -14.30 -7.43
N TRP A 12 -4.16 -13.96 -6.18
CA TRP A 12 -3.63 -12.76 -5.51
C TRP A 12 -2.12 -12.82 -5.23
N LEU A 13 -1.51 -14.00 -5.32
CA LEU A 13 -0.07 -14.16 -5.15
C LEU A 13 0.70 -13.93 -6.45
N ASP A 14 0.01 -13.83 -7.59
CA ASP A 14 0.61 -13.51 -8.88
C ASP A 14 0.75 -11.98 -9.04
N LYS A 15 1.99 -11.51 -9.24
CA LYS A 15 2.31 -10.09 -9.46
C LYS A 15 1.55 -9.50 -10.67
N ASN A 16 1.19 -10.34 -11.63
CA ASN A 16 0.55 -9.92 -12.86
C ASN A 16 -0.99 -9.89 -12.75
N TYR A 17 -1.57 -10.43 -11.67
CA TYR A 17 -3.03 -10.52 -11.51
C TYR A 17 -3.68 -9.14 -11.28
N ARG A 18 -4.77 -8.85 -12.00
CA ARG A 18 -5.48 -7.55 -11.99
C ARG A 18 -6.92 -7.64 -11.52
N GLY A 19 -7.25 -8.70 -10.78
CA GLY A 19 -8.61 -9.00 -10.41
C GLY A 19 -9.35 -9.77 -11.49
N LYS A 20 -10.66 -9.96 -11.29
CA LYS A 20 -11.48 -10.83 -12.15
C LYS A 20 -11.95 -10.17 -13.46
N THR A 21 -11.96 -8.84 -13.49
CA THR A 21 -12.54 -8.07 -14.61
C THR A 21 -11.49 -7.64 -15.63
N CYS A 22 -10.24 -7.48 -15.20
CA CYS A 22 -9.16 -6.99 -16.05
C CYS A 22 -8.20 -8.12 -16.42
N PRO A 23 -7.70 -8.17 -17.67
CA PRO A 23 -6.63 -9.07 -18.05
C PRO A 23 -5.40 -8.87 -17.17
N ALA A 24 -4.68 -9.97 -16.91
CA ALA A 24 -3.39 -9.92 -16.26
C ALA A 24 -2.39 -9.14 -17.11
N TYR A 25 -1.35 -8.60 -16.45
CA TYR A 25 -0.18 -8.12 -17.18
C TYR A 25 0.57 -9.29 -17.81
N GLU A 26 1.34 -9.03 -18.87
CA GLU A 26 2.16 -10.07 -19.51
C GLU A 26 3.37 -10.43 -18.63
N ASP A 27 4.20 -9.44 -18.28
CA ASP A 27 5.26 -9.58 -17.29
C ASP A 27 5.64 -8.21 -16.71
N LEU A 28 5.20 -7.92 -15.47
CA LEU A 28 5.57 -6.71 -14.76
C LEU A 28 7.04 -6.75 -14.33
N ASN A 29 7.85 -5.81 -14.81
CA ASN A 29 9.24 -5.68 -14.37
C ASN A 29 9.32 -5.30 -12.88
N GLU A 30 10.34 -5.84 -12.21
CA GLU A 30 10.67 -5.43 -10.85
C GLU A 30 11.34 -4.06 -10.86
N GLU A 31 10.89 -3.18 -9.97
CA GLU A 31 11.43 -1.82 -9.82
C GLU A 31 12.10 -1.68 -8.45
N LYS A 32 13.26 -1.01 -8.43
CA LYS A 32 13.94 -0.70 -7.17
C LYS A 32 13.24 0.49 -6.52
N VAL A 33 12.61 0.25 -5.38
CA VAL A 33 11.97 1.31 -4.60
C VAL A 33 12.97 2.02 -3.69
N GLY A 34 12.85 3.35 -3.62
CA GLY A 34 13.57 4.18 -2.66
C GLY A 34 12.89 4.20 -1.29
N ALA A 35 13.56 4.81 -0.31
CA ALA A 35 12.99 5.15 0.98
C ALA A 35 13.07 6.68 1.17
N PRO A 36 11.94 7.41 1.15
CA PRO A 36 10.56 6.92 1.00
C PRO A 36 10.21 6.49 -0.44
N ILE A 37 9.18 5.65 -0.58
CA ILE A 37 8.66 5.23 -1.90
C ILE A 37 8.04 6.43 -2.64
N TYR A 38 7.37 7.30 -1.88
CA TYR A 38 6.71 8.50 -2.37
C TYR A 38 7.46 9.73 -1.88
N ARG A 39 7.70 10.69 -2.77
CA ARG A 39 8.55 11.85 -2.46
C ARG A 39 7.90 12.76 -1.42
N GLU A 40 6.58 12.82 -1.43
CA GLU A 40 5.77 13.56 -0.48
C GLU A 40 5.82 12.98 0.93
N HIS A 41 6.23 11.73 1.13
CA HIS A 41 6.34 11.13 2.47
C HIS A 41 7.62 11.58 3.19
N ASP A 42 7.79 12.89 3.32
CA ASP A 42 8.82 13.52 4.13
C ASP A 42 8.32 13.77 5.57
N ALA A 43 9.17 14.42 6.37
CA ALA A 43 8.84 14.72 7.76
C ALA A 43 7.70 15.74 7.89
N LEU A 44 7.52 16.64 6.92
CA LEU A 44 6.45 17.63 6.96
C LEU A 44 5.10 16.95 6.74
N TYR A 45 5.00 16.09 5.73
CA TYR A 45 3.81 15.30 5.46
C TYR A 45 3.43 14.40 6.63
N TYR A 46 4.42 13.86 7.34
CA TYR A 46 4.18 13.08 8.55
C TYR A 46 3.47 13.90 9.64
N GLU A 47 3.92 15.12 9.91
CA GLU A 47 3.27 16.01 10.89
C GLU A 47 1.85 16.40 10.46
N GLU A 48 1.65 16.72 9.17
CA GLU A 48 0.31 16.99 8.62
C GLU A 48 -0.64 15.80 8.82
N CYS A 49 -0.16 14.57 8.66
CA CYS A 49 -0.96 13.37 8.95
C CYS A 49 -1.34 13.27 10.43
N LEU A 50 -0.42 13.60 11.35
CA LEU A 50 -0.71 13.59 12.78
C LEU A 50 -1.73 14.67 13.15
N ASP A 51 -1.61 15.88 12.60
CA ASP A 51 -2.59 16.95 12.77
C ASP A 51 -3.97 16.51 12.28
N ASN A 52 -4.04 15.88 11.11
CA ASN A 52 -5.32 15.40 10.58
C ASN A 52 -5.99 14.35 11.49
N LEU A 53 -5.20 13.46 12.11
CA LEU A 53 -5.71 12.50 13.08
C LEU A 53 -6.23 13.20 14.33
N ARG A 54 -5.48 14.17 14.87
CA ARG A 54 -5.92 14.99 16.02
C ARG A 54 -7.21 15.75 15.73
N GLU A 55 -7.34 16.36 14.55
CA GLU A 55 -8.55 17.05 14.12
C GLU A 55 -9.77 16.12 14.01
N LYS A 56 -9.54 14.85 13.67
CA LYS A 56 -10.57 13.81 13.65
C LYS A 56 -10.86 13.22 15.05
N GLY A 57 -10.17 13.67 16.08
CA GLY A 57 -10.29 13.15 17.45
C GLY A 57 -9.68 11.76 17.63
N ILE A 58 -8.71 11.38 16.79
CA ILE A 58 -7.99 10.11 16.87
C ILE A 58 -6.65 10.38 17.56
N ASP A 59 -6.47 9.81 18.75
CA ASP A 59 -5.20 9.87 19.49
C ASP A 59 -4.38 8.59 19.25
N LEU A 60 -3.07 8.74 19.12
CA LEU A 60 -2.14 7.63 18.93
C LEU A 60 -1.42 7.41 20.26
N GLU A 61 -1.84 6.38 21.01
CA GLU A 61 -1.20 5.96 22.27
C GLU A 61 0.24 5.46 22.10
#